data_AF-A0A8T4T3P8-F1
#
_entry.id   AF-A0A8T4T3P8-F1
#
_cell.length_a   1.000
_cell.length_b   1.000
_cell.length_c   1.000
_cell.angle_alpha   90.00
_cell.angle_beta   90.00
_cell.angle_gamma   90.00
#
_symmetry.space_group_name_H-M   'P 1'
#
loop_
_entity.id
_entity.type
_entity.pdbx_description
1 polymer ?
#
loop_
_entity_poly.entity_id
_entity_poly.type
_entity_poly.pdbx_seq_one_letter_code
_entity_poly.pdbx_strand_id
1 'polypeptide(L)'
;MPRNKKTLYDYGKEGIKEHPELFEALLEFERTGKLKKPNPKTRANFTIDSNVLKQFRKYCQDKGFKMSALIEKFIKRTLEN
;
A
#
# COMPACT_ATOMS: atom_id res chain seq x y z
N MET A 1 14.78 -21.82 39.04
CA MET A 1 13.56 -21.28 38.40
C MET A 1 13.45 -21.88 37.00
N PRO A 2 12.37 -22.60 36.66
CA PRO A 2 12.21 -23.11 35.30
C PRO A 2 12.00 -21.92 34.36
N ARG A 3 12.82 -21.83 33.31
CA ARG A 3 12.59 -20.85 32.24
C ARG A 3 11.32 -21.29 31.52
N ASN A 4 10.26 -20.51 31.67
CA ASN A 4 9.01 -20.71 30.94
C ASN A 4 9.32 -20.47 29.44
N LYS A 5 9.74 -21.53 28.74
CA LYS A 5 10.06 -21.46 27.31
C LYS A 5 8.73 -21.44 26.58
N LYS A 6 8.42 -20.30 25.96
CA LYS A 6 7.32 -20.20 25.00
C LYS A 6 7.48 -21.31 23.96
N THR A 7 6.40 -22.01 23.70
CA THR A 7 6.34 -23.05 22.67
C THR A 7 6.17 -22.40 21.30
N LEU A 8 6.46 -23.14 20.23
CA LEU A 8 6.23 -22.65 18.86
C LEU A 8 4.77 -22.22 18.63
N TYR A 9 3.84 -22.91 19.29
CA TYR A 9 2.41 -22.59 19.27
C TYR A 9 2.12 -21.22 19.89
N ASP A 10 2.78 -20.88 21.01
CA ASP A 10 2.61 -19.59 21.67
C ASP A 10 3.10 -18.44 20.78
N TYR A 11 4.25 -18.63 20.12
CA TYR A 11 4.77 -17.67 19.13
C TYR A 11 3.86 -17.52 17.92
N GLY A 12 3.29 -18.62 17.42
CA GLY A 12 2.32 -18.58 16.32
C GLY A 12 1.07 -17.79 16.70
N LYS A 13 0.56 -17.99 17.91
CA LYS A 13 -0.64 -17.29 18.41
C LYS A 13 -0.38 -15.79 18.63
N GLU A 14 0.80 -15.40 19.10
CA GLU A 14 1.22 -14.00 19.21
C GLU A 14 1.39 -13.35 17.82
N GLY A 15 2.05 -14.04 16.88
CA GLY A 15 2.26 -13.52 15.52
C GLY A 15 0.97 -13.30 14.74
N ILE A 16 -0.04 -14.17 14.91
CA ILE A 16 -1.38 -13.96 14.30
C ILE A 16 -2.06 -12.71 14.88
N LYS A 17 -1.86 -12.44 16.18
CA LYS A 17 -2.47 -11.29 16.84
C LYS A 17 -1.79 -9.98 16.47
N GLU A 18 -0.48 -10.00 16.31
CA GLU A 18 0.32 -8.82 15.99
C GLU A 18 0.24 -8.44 14.50
N HIS A 19 0.10 -9.43 13.61
CA HIS A 19 0.11 -9.22 12.16
C HIS A 19 -0.92 -10.08 11.42
N PRO A 20 -2.23 -9.90 11.67
CA PRO A 20 -3.28 -10.65 10.98
C PRO A 20 -3.22 -10.51 9.46
N GLU A 21 -2.81 -9.34 8.96
CA GLU A 21 -2.65 -9.04 7.53
C GLU A 21 -1.65 -9.94 6.81
N LEU A 22 -0.61 -10.41 7.50
CA LEU A 22 0.38 -11.32 6.92
C LEU A 22 -0.20 -12.71 6.70
N PHE A 23 -1.02 -13.20 7.64
CA PHE A 23 -1.66 -14.50 7.52
C PHE A 23 -2.75 -14.50 6.46
N GLU A 24 -3.52 -13.42 6.32
CA GLU A 24 -4.45 -13.26 5.20
C GLU A 24 -3.74 -13.27 3.85
N ALA A 25 -2.59 -12.59 3.74
CA ALA A 25 -1.78 -12.59 2.52
C ALA A 25 -1.22 -14.00 2.19
N LEU A 26 -0.86 -14.79 3.21
CA LEU A 26 -0.42 -16.17 3.04
C LEU A 26 -1.57 -17.10 2.59
N LEU A 27 -2.77 -16.94 3.16
CA LEU A 27 -3.97 -17.67 2.72
C LEU A 27 -4.36 -17.31 1.28
N GLU A 28 -4.27 -16.03 0.90
CA GLU A 28 -4.47 -15.61 -0.49
C GLU A 28 -3.40 -16.19 -1.42
N PHE A 29 -2.15 -16.32 -0.96
CA PHE A 29 -1.08 -16.96 -1.72
C PHE A 29 -1.35 -18.45 -1.95
N GLU A 30 -1.80 -19.19 -0.94
CA GLU A 30 -2.17 -20.60 -1.10
C GLU A 30 -3.29 -20.75 -2.16
N ARG A 31 -4.27 -19.84 -2.17
CA ARG A 31 -5.38 -19.86 -3.13
C ARG A 31 -4.98 -19.46 -4.55
N THR A 32 -4.06 -18.50 -4.71
CA THR A 32 -3.79 -17.84 -6.01
C THR A 32 -2.40 -18.07 -6.58
N GLY A 33 -1.49 -18.66 -5.79
CA GLY A 33 -0.06 -18.79 -6.09
C GLY A 33 0.70 -17.46 -6.12
N LYS A 34 0.09 -16.35 -5.70
CA LYS A 34 0.68 -15.00 -5.79
C LYS A 34 0.55 -14.25 -4.47
N LEU A 35 1.68 -13.80 -3.92
CA LEU A 35 1.68 -12.98 -2.72
C LEU A 35 1.15 -11.60 -3.11
N LYS A 36 0.12 -11.13 -2.42
CA LYS A 36 -0.34 -9.75 -2.56
C LYS A 36 0.81 -8.83 -2.18
N LYS A 37 1.15 -7.86 -3.05
CA LYS A 37 2.14 -6.85 -2.68
C LYS A 37 1.60 -6.09 -1.46
N PRO A 38 2.41 -5.85 -0.41
CA PRO A 38 1.94 -5.24 0.84
C PRO A 38 1.40 -3.82 0.67
N ASN A 39 1.64 -3.18 -0.49
CA ASN A 39 1.05 -1.90 -0.86
C ASN A 39 0.60 -1.93 -2.32
N PRO A 40 -0.59 -2.48 -2.61
CA PRO A 40 -1.10 -2.47 -3.97
C PRO A 40 -1.53 -1.05 -4.32
N LYS A 41 -0.83 -0.40 -5.27
CA LYS A 41 -1.34 0.83 -5.88
C LYS A 41 -2.62 0.49 -6.64
N THR A 42 -3.73 1.10 -6.25
CA THR A 42 -5.00 0.98 -6.97
C THR A 42 -5.09 2.06 -8.05
N ARG A 43 -5.72 1.72 -9.17
CA ARG A 43 -6.00 2.69 -10.24
C ARG A 43 -7.30 3.42 -9.93
N ALA A 44 -7.21 4.72 -9.68
CA ALA A 44 -8.38 5.59 -9.60
C ALA A 44 -8.72 6.13 -11.00
N ASN A 45 -9.99 6.04 -11.38
CA ASN A 45 -10.52 6.65 -12.60
C ASN A 45 -11.31 7.89 -12.19
N PHE A 46 -10.92 9.06 -12.68
CA PHE A 46 -11.62 10.31 -12.42
C PHE A 46 -11.52 11.23 -13.63
N THR A 47 -12.49 12.11 -13.75
CA THR A 47 -12.58 13.09 -14.83
C THR A 47 -11.86 14.37 -14.41
N ILE A 48 -11.09 14.96 -15.32
CA ILE A 48 -10.42 16.25 -15.14
C ILE A 48 -10.68 17.07 -16.39
N ASP A 49 -10.79 18.38 -16.25
CA ASP A 49 -10.78 19.30 -17.38
C ASP A 49 -9.56 19.08 -18.29
N SER A 50 -9.79 19.13 -19.60
CA SER A 50 -8.78 18.80 -20.61
C SER A 50 -7.66 19.84 -20.70
N ASN A 51 -7.97 21.13 -20.48
CA ASN A 51 -6.98 22.20 -20.49
C ASN A 51 -6.09 22.11 -19.24
N VAL A 52 -6.69 21.85 -18.08
CA VAL A 52 -5.96 21.62 -16.83
C VAL A 52 -5.01 20.42 -16.96
N LEU A 53 -5.49 19.29 -17.51
CA LEU A 53 -4.64 18.12 -17.72
C LEU A 53 -3.46 18.42 -18.66
N LYS A 54 -3.69 19.19 -19.73
CA LYS A 54 -2.64 19.57 -20.70
C LYS A 54 -1.57 20.44 -20.04
N GLN A 55 -1.98 21.45 -19.28
CA GLN A 55 -1.06 22.32 -18.53
C GLN A 55 -0.29 21.52 -17.47
N PHE A 56 -0.97 20.64 -16.75
CA PHE A 56 -0.37 19.81 -15.72
C PHE A 56 0.66 18.83 -16.28
N ARG A 57 0.35 18.18 -17.41
CA ARG A 57 1.30 17.32 -18.11
C ARG A 57 2.56 18.07 -18.52
N LYS A 58 2.41 19.24 -19.13
CA LYS A 58 3.53 20.08 -19.54
C LYS A 58 4.40 20.45 -18.33
N TYR A 59 3.75 20.91 -17.25
CA TYR A 59 4.45 21.22 -16.00
C TYR A 59 5.24 20.02 -15.44
N CYS A 60 4.65 18.83 -15.42
CA CYS A 60 5.35 17.63 -14.97
C CYS A 60 6.53 17.26 -15.88
N GLN A 61 6.37 17.41 -17.19
CA GLN A 61 7.43 17.13 -18.16
C GLN A 61 8.61 18.10 -18.00
N ASP A 62 8.34 19.40 -17.90
CA ASP A 62 9.36 20.46 -17.78
C ASP A 62 10.16 20.32 -16.47
N LYS A 63 9.55 19.77 -15.42
CA LYS A 63 10.17 19.58 -14.09
C LYS A 63 10.68 18.15 -13.84
N GLY A 64 10.49 17.23 -14.78
CA GLY A 64 10.90 15.82 -14.63
C GLY A 64 10.10 15.04 -13.56
N PHE A 65 8.87 15.47 -13.25
CA PHE A 65 8.04 14.82 -12.23
C PHE A 65 7.17 13.71 -12.80
N LYS A 66 7.00 12.64 -12.01
CA LYS A 66 5.98 11.62 -12.27
C LYS A 66 4.61 12.18 -11.88
N MET A 67 3.72 12.31 -12.86
CA MET A 67 2.38 12.88 -12.70
C MET A 67 1.59 12.23 -11.56
N SER A 68 1.61 10.90 -11.47
CA SER A 68 0.94 10.14 -10.40
C SER A 68 1.52 10.42 -9.01
N ALA A 69 2.83 10.60 -8.89
CA ALA A 69 3.48 10.90 -7.61
C ALA A 69 3.10 12.30 -7.10
N LEU A 70 2.96 13.27 -8.01
CA LEU A 70 2.56 14.62 -7.65
C LEU A 70 1.09 14.67 -7.20
N ILE A 71 0.20 13.97 -7.92
CA ILE A 71 -1.21 13.82 -7.53
C ILE A 71 -1.31 13.15 -6.16
N GLU A 72 -0.60 12.04 -5.94
CA GLU A 72 -0.57 11.34 -4.66
C GLU A 72 -0.09 12.26 -3.52
N LYS A 73 0.93 13.09 -3.77
CA LYS A 73 1.43 14.08 -2.81
C LYS A 73 0.37 15.13 -2.46
N PHE A 74 -0.36 15.64 -3.45
CA PHE A 74 -1.42 16.62 -3.21
C PHE A 74 -2.56 15.99 -2.40
N ILE A 75 -3.01 14.78 -2.76
CA ILE A 75 -4.04 14.06 -2.02
C ILE A 75 -3.64 13.87 -0.55
N LYS A 76 -2.41 13.40 -0.28
CA LYS A 76 -1.90 13.22 1.10
C LYS A 76 -1.93 14.54 1.86
N ARG A 77 -1.42 15.61 1.26
CA ARG A 77 -1.43 16.96 1.88
C ARG A 77 -2.85 17.45 2.18
N THR A 78 -3.84 17.09 1.37
CA THR A 78 -5.23 17.45 1.62
C THR A 78 -5.86 16.65 2.75
N LEU A 79 -5.45 15.38 2.94
CA LEU A 79 -5.97 14.50 4.00
C LEU A 79 -5.28 14.69 5.36
N GLU A 80 -4.07 15.25 5.38
CA GLU A 80 -3.32 15.56 6.60
C GLU A 80 -3.71 16.93 7.22
N ASN A 81 -4.57 17.70 6.55
CA ASN A 81 -5.26 18.89 7.10
C ASN A 81 -6.66 18.53 7.56
#